data_AF-A0A423SKV8-F1
#
_entry.id   AF-A0A423SKV8-F1
#
_cell.length_a   1.000
_cell.length_b   1.000
_cell.length_c   1.000
_cell.angle_alpha   90.00
_cell.angle_beta   90.00
_cell.angle_gamma   90.00
#
_symmetry.space_group_name_H-M   'P 1'
#
loop_
_entity.id
_entity.type
_entity.pdbx_description
1 polymer ?
#
loop_
_entity_poly.entity_id
_entity_poly.type
_entity_poly.pdbx_seq_one_letter_code
_entity_poly.pdbx_strand_id
1 'polypeptide(L)'
;MTSLGHLQQVAAVQRDYIAQPRLCYKTVTGVNGPLVILDDVKFPKFAEIVNLHLADGTERKGQVLEVSGSKAVVQVFEGTSGVDAKHTVCEFTGDILRTPVSEDMLGRVFNGSGKPIDQGPTVLAEDFLDIQGQPINPWSRTYPEEMIQTGISSIDVMNSIARGQKIPIFSAAGLPHNEIAAQICRQAGLVNLPSKGVLDDHKDNFAIVFAAMGVNMETARFFKQDFEENGSMENVCLFLNLANDPTIERIITPRLALTTAEYLAYQCEKHVLIILTDMSSYAEALPSSSPLTCCSKNDPLPRFLFSLR
;
A
#
# COMPACT_ATOMS: atom_id res chain seq x y z
N MET A 1 21.04 -1.98 22.06
CA MET A 1 19.84 -1.81 21.20
C MET A 1 19.72 -2.91 20.15
N THR A 2 20.82 -3.45 19.58
CA THR A 2 20.78 -4.52 18.56
C THR A 2 20.24 -5.88 19.01
N SER A 3 20.28 -6.23 20.30
CA SER A 3 19.81 -7.55 20.77
C SER A 3 18.29 -7.67 20.90
N LEU A 4 17.58 -6.58 21.18
CA LEU A 4 16.12 -6.57 21.32
C LEU A 4 15.42 -6.59 19.96
N GLY A 5 15.86 -5.75 19.02
CA GLY A 5 15.34 -5.75 17.65
C GLY A 5 15.52 -7.10 16.95
N HIS A 6 16.68 -7.75 17.12
CA HIS A 6 16.91 -9.09 16.59
C HIS A 6 15.96 -10.14 17.18
N LEU A 7 15.61 -10.06 18.47
CA LEU A 7 14.67 -10.99 19.10
C LEU A 7 13.24 -10.78 18.61
N GLN A 8 12.82 -9.52 18.38
CA GLN A 8 11.52 -9.20 17.80
C GLN A 8 11.42 -9.70 16.36
N GLN A 9 12.45 -9.48 15.55
CA GLN A 9 12.53 -9.99 14.17
C GLN A 9 12.42 -11.52 14.11
N VAL A 10 13.13 -12.23 15.00
CA VAL A 10 13.04 -13.70 15.09
C VAL A 10 11.64 -14.13 15.52
N ALA A 11 11.03 -13.44 16.49
CA ALA A 11 9.68 -13.74 16.96
C ALA A 11 8.62 -13.48 15.86
N ALA A 12 8.78 -12.44 15.05
CA ALA A 12 7.90 -12.10 13.95
C ALA A 12 7.84 -13.23 12.90
N VAL A 13 9.01 -13.77 12.55
CA VAL A 13 9.12 -14.91 11.63
C VAL A 13 8.55 -16.20 12.23
N GLN A 14 8.60 -16.35 13.56
CA GLN A 14 8.16 -17.57 14.25
C GLN A 14 6.69 -17.59 14.66
N ARG A 15 6.00 -16.45 14.77
CA ARG A 15 4.62 -16.39 15.33
C ARG A 15 3.59 -17.17 14.51
N ASP A 16 3.64 -17.05 13.17
CA ASP A 16 2.66 -17.64 12.25
C ASP A 16 3.32 -18.56 11.21
N TYR A 17 4.27 -19.40 11.64
CA TYR A 17 4.99 -20.26 10.69
C TYR A 17 4.09 -21.41 10.17
N ILE A 18 3.90 -21.45 8.84
CA ILE A 18 3.23 -22.57 8.18
C ILE A 18 4.29 -23.63 7.84
N ALA A 19 4.28 -24.76 8.56
CA ALA A 19 5.21 -25.86 8.34
C ALA A 19 4.82 -26.80 7.17
N GLN A 20 3.63 -26.61 6.59
CA GLN A 20 3.15 -27.46 5.50
C GLN A 20 3.89 -27.13 4.20
N PRO A 21 4.29 -28.15 3.41
CA PRO A 21 4.93 -27.92 2.13
C PRO A 21 3.95 -27.24 1.17
N ARG A 22 4.46 -26.28 0.39
CA ARG A 22 3.68 -25.59 -0.63
C ARG A 22 3.37 -26.52 -1.80
N LEU A 23 2.17 -26.41 -2.34
CA LEU A 23 1.72 -27.22 -3.46
C LEU A 23 1.99 -26.47 -4.76
N CYS A 24 2.67 -27.14 -5.68
CA CYS A 24 2.96 -26.63 -7.02
C CYS A 24 2.05 -27.31 -8.04
N TYR A 25 1.38 -26.50 -8.85
CA TYR A 25 0.47 -26.95 -9.89
C TYR A 25 0.98 -26.53 -11.27
N LYS A 26 0.84 -27.43 -12.25
CA LYS A 26 1.10 -27.16 -13.68
C LYS A 26 -0.18 -27.22 -14.51
N THR A 27 -1.32 -27.07 -13.85
CA THR A 27 -2.67 -27.27 -14.41
C THR A 27 -3.28 -25.95 -14.84
N VAL A 28 -2.50 -25.11 -15.54
CA VAL A 28 -2.99 -23.86 -16.13
C VAL A 28 -3.88 -24.23 -17.31
N THR A 29 -5.16 -23.88 -17.23
CA THR A 29 -6.16 -24.20 -18.27
C THR A 29 -6.30 -23.09 -19.29
N GLY A 30 -6.11 -21.84 -18.88
CA GLY A 30 -6.23 -20.70 -19.78
C GLY A 30 -5.69 -19.41 -19.17
N VAL A 31 -5.37 -18.48 -20.07
CA VAL A 31 -4.90 -17.14 -19.75
C VAL A 31 -5.80 -16.16 -20.49
N ASN A 32 -6.41 -15.21 -19.77
CA ASN A 32 -7.30 -14.23 -20.35
C ASN A 32 -7.01 -12.83 -19.77
N GLY A 33 -6.43 -11.95 -20.58
CA GLY A 33 -5.98 -10.64 -20.12
C GLY A 33 -5.04 -10.79 -18.92
N PRO A 34 -5.30 -10.13 -17.76
CA PRO A 34 -4.48 -10.26 -16.55
C PRO A 34 -4.77 -11.51 -15.70
N LEU A 35 -5.70 -12.37 -16.13
CA LEU A 35 -6.18 -13.52 -15.36
C LEU A 35 -5.58 -14.83 -15.87
N VAL A 36 -5.19 -15.70 -14.93
CA VAL A 36 -4.73 -17.07 -15.16
C VAL A 36 -5.69 -18.01 -14.45
N ILE A 37 -6.23 -18.98 -15.19
CA ILE A 37 -7.20 -19.94 -14.67
C ILE A 37 -6.49 -21.27 -14.44
N LEU A 38 -6.58 -21.75 -13.20
CA LEU A 38 -6.03 -23.03 -12.76
C LEU A 38 -7.17 -24.01 -12.49
N ASP A 39 -6.96 -25.27 -12.83
CA ASP A 39 -7.87 -26.38 -12.51
C ASP A 39 -7.19 -27.42 -11.62
N ASP A 40 -7.97 -28.32 -11.03
CA ASP A 40 -7.49 -29.35 -10.09
C ASP A 40 -6.67 -28.82 -8.90
N VAL A 41 -6.96 -27.60 -8.44
CA VAL A 41 -6.34 -27.02 -7.24
C VAL A 41 -7.03 -27.59 -5.99
N LYS A 42 -6.23 -28.06 -5.02
CA LYS A 42 -6.75 -28.60 -3.77
C LYS A 42 -6.97 -27.49 -2.76
N PHE A 43 -8.23 -27.28 -2.38
CA PHE A 43 -8.66 -26.30 -1.37
C PHE A 43 -8.07 -24.88 -1.56
N PRO A 44 -8.19 -24.27 -2.75
CA PRO A 44 -7.72 -22.90 -2.95
C PRO A 44 -8.45 -21.93 -2.02
N LYS A 45 -7.73 -20.98 -1.42
CA LYS A 45 -8.30 -19.94 -0.56
C LYS A 45 -8.51 -18.65 -1.34
N PHE A 46 -9.54 -17.90 -0.97
CA PHE A 46 -9.77 -16.56 -1.50
C PHE A 46 -8.67 -15.60 -1.03
N ALA A 47 -8.25 -14.66 -1.89
CA ALA A 47 -7.20 -13.67 -1.64
C ALA A 47 -5.79 -14.22 -1.32
N GLU A 48 -5.58 -15.52 -1.54
CA GLU A 48 -4.30 -16.21 -1.35
C GLU A 48 -3.26 -15.73 -2.37
N ILE A 49 -2.00 -15.68 -1.97
CA ILE A 49 -0.88 -15.36 -2.87
C ILE A 49 -0.34 -16.60 -3.57
N VAL A 50 -0.10 -16.45 -4.87
CA VAL A 50 0.45 -17.48 -5.74
C VAL A 50 1.74 -16.95 -6.37
N ASN A 51 2.81 -17.73 -6.31
CA ASN A 51 4.04 -17.46 -7.05
C ASN A 51 3.99 -18.22 -8.38
N LEU A 52 4.10 -17.51 -9.50
CA LEU A 52 4.16 -18.08 -10.83
C LEU A 52 5.61 -18.12 -11.29
N HIS A 53 6.12 -19.30 -11.58
CA HIS A 53 7.41 -19.51 -12.22
C HIS A 53 7.18 -19.74 -13.71
N LEU A 54 7.63 -18.81 -14.54
CA LEU A 54 7.54 -18.91 -16.00
C LEU A 54 8.62 -19.85 -16.54
N ALA A 55 8.45 -20.28 -17.80
CA ALA A 55 9.44 -21.12 -18.49
C ALA A 55 10.81 -20.45 -18.62
N ASP A 56 10.83 -19.12 -18.71
CA ASP A 56 12.04 -18.30 -18.81
C ASP A 56 12.79 -18.18 -17.46
N GLY A 57 12.26 -18.77 -16.38
CA GLY A 57 12.79 -18.66 -15.02
C GLY A 57 12.41 -17.36 -14.30
N THR A 58 11.63 -16.48 -14.94
CA THR A 58 11.10 -15.28 -14.29
C THR A 58 9.99 -15.65 -13.30
N GLU A 59 10.01 -15.00 -12.14
CA GLU A 59 8.99 -15.18 -11.10
C GLU A 59 8.02 -14.00 -11.14
N ARG A 60 6.73 -14.31 -11.03
CA ARG A 60 5.64 -13.33 -10.93
C ARG A 60 4.77 -13.63 -9.73
N LYS A 61 4.16 -12.59 -9.17
CA LYS A 61 3.21 -12.76 -8.08
C LYS A 61 1.79 -12.63 -8.60
N GLY A 62 0.90 -13.40 -8.03
CA GLY A 62 -0.52 -13.31 -8.29
C GLY A 62 -1.34 -13.47 -7.03
N GLN A 63 -2.59 -13.04 -7.12
CA GLN A 63 -3.58 -13.18 -6.06
C GLN A 63 -4.79 -13.95 -6.58
N VAL A 64 -5.29 -14.90 -5.79
CA VAL A 64 -6.54 -15.62 -6.08
C VAL A 64 -7.72 -14.65 -5.92
N LEU A 65 -8.43 -14.38 -7.01
CA LEU A 65 -9.63 -13.54 -7.04
C LEU A 65 -10.91 -14.34 -6.81
N GLU A 66 -10.99 -15.54 -7.36
CA GLU A 66 -12.21 -16.34 -7.29
C GLU A 66 -11.85 -17.82 -7.18
N VAL A 67 -12.65 -18.53 -6.40
CA VAL A 67 -12.55 -19.97 -6.20
C VAL A 67 -13.91 -20.59 -6.49
N SER A 68 -13.93 -21.61 -7.34
CA SER A 68 -15.13 -22.39 -7.64
C SER A 68 -14.78 -23.88 -7.68
N GLY A 69 -15.06 -24.58 -6.59
CA GLY A 69 -14.71 -26.00 -6.43
C GLY A 69 -13.19 -26.21 -6.48
N SER A 70 -12.72 -26.92 -7.51
CA SER A 70 -11.30 -27.16 -7.81
C SER A 70 -10.64 -26.09 -8.68
N LYS A 71 -11.41 -25.11 -9.16
CA LYS A 71 -10.93 -24.05 -10.04
C LYS A 71 -10.56 -22.82 -9.25
N ALA A 72 -9.43 -22.23 -9.59
CA ALA A 72 -8.96 -20.97 -9.03
C ALA A 72 -8.65 -19.97 -10.16
N VAL A 73 -9.15 -18.76 -10.01
CA VAL A 73 -8.85 -17.63 -10.91
C VAL A 73 -7.82 -16.76 -10.21
N VAL A 74 -6.61 -16.68 -10.78
CA VAL A 74 -5.48 -15.92 -10.24
C VAL A 74 -5.25 -14.69 -11.10
N GLN A 75 -5.16 -13.52 -10.48
CA GLN A 75 -4.76 -12.29 -11.15
C GLN A 75 -3.25 -12.08 -10.95
N VAL A 76 -2.51 -11.93 -12.05
CA VAL A 76 -1.04 -11.76 -12.02
C VAL A 76 -0.67 -10.29 -11.99
N PHE A 77 0.15 -9.87 -11.03
CA PHE A 77 0.49 -8.46 -10.81
C PHE A 77 1.32 -7.85 -11.95
N GLU A 78 2.35 -8.55 -12.39
CA GLU A 78 3.26 -8.09 -13.46
C GLU A 78 2.70 -8.34 -14.88
N GLY A 79 1.46 -8.86 -14.98
CA GLY A 79 0.81 -9.23 -16.22
C GLY A 79 1.10 -10.67 -16.67
N THR A 80 0.49 -11.07 -17.78
CA THR A 80 0.46 -12.47 -18.26
C THR A 80 1.34 -12.73 -19.49
N SER A 81 2.09 -11.75 -19.96
CA SER A 81 2.97 -11.89 -21.12
C SER A 81 4.00 -13.00 -20.89
N GLY A 82 4.00 -14.07 -21.69
CA GLY A 82 4.93 -15.19 -21.51
C GLY A 82 4.48 -16.26 -20.50
N VAL A 83 3.25 -16.18 -19.98
CA VAL A 83 2.63 -17.30 -19.25
C VAL A 83 2.20 -18.37 -20.26
N ASP A 84 2.64 -19.60 -20.05
CA ASP A 84 2.31 -20.75 -20.90
C ASP A 84 1.50 -21.78 -20.12
N ALA A 85 0.55 -22.44 -20.78
CA ALA A 85 -0.31 -23.43 -20.15
C ALA A 85 0.45 -24.70 -19.73
N LYS A 86 1.54 -25.04 -20.42
CA LYS A 86 2.27 -26.31 -20.21
C LYS A 86 3.46 -26.19 -19.27
N HIS A 87 4.21 -25.10 -19.39
CA HIS A 87 5.50 -24.96 -18.71
C HIS A 87 5.47 -24.04 -17.49
N THR A 88 4.42 -23.24 -17.30
CA THR A 88 4.28 -22.40 -16.11
C THR A 88 3.93 -23.25 -14.89
N VAL A 89 4.63 -22.99 -13.79
CA VAL A 89 4.38 -23.64 -12.49
C VAL A 89 3.83 -22.61 -11.54
N CYS A 90 2.69 -22.89 -10.91
CA CYS A 90 2.06 -22.03 -9.93
C CYS A 90 2.22 -22.66 -8.54
N GLU A 91 2.96 -22.00 -7.66
CA GLU A 91 3.13 -22.37 -6.26
C GLU A 91 2.14 -21.57 -5.40
N PHE A 92 1.28 -22.27 -4.67
CA PHE A 92 0.34 -21.65 -3.73
C PHE A 92 1.00 -21.49 -2.37
N THR A 93 0.99 -20.27 -1.83
CA THR A 93 1.67 -19.97 -0.57
C THR A 93 0.89 -20.40 0.66
N GLY A 94 -0.43 -20.61 0.56
CA GLY A 94 -1.31 -20.99 1.67
C GLY A 94 -1.77 -19.82 2.55
N ASP A 95 -1.28 -18.61 2.27
CA ASP A 95 -1.45 -17.41 3.07
C ASP A 95 -1.86 -16.20 2.21
N ILE A 96 -2.40 -15.19 2.87
CA ILE A 96 -2.79 -13.93 2.25
C ILE A 96 -1.59 -13.00 2.05
N LEU A 97 -1.78 -11.90 1.32
CA LEU A 97 -0.73 -10.92 1.10
C LEU A 97 -0.41 -10.17 2.40
N ARG A 98 0.72 -10.54 3.02
CA ARG A 98 1.27 -9.83 4.18
C ARG A 98 2.46 -8.98 3.77
N THR A 99 2.54 -7.80 4.37
CA THR A 99 3.64 -6.86 4.16
C THR A 99 4.56 -6.85 5.37
N PRO A 100 5.88 -6.96 5.16
CA PRO A 100 6.84 -6.74 6.24
C PRO A 100 6.79 -5.28 6.66
N VAL A 101 6.49 -5.03 7.93
CA VAL A 101 6.50 -3.68 8.51
C VAL A 101 7.62 -3.56 9.53
N SER A 102 8.21 -2.38 9.59
CA SER A 102 9.28 -2.03 10.53
C SER A 102 9.38 -0.52 10.64
N GLU A 103 9.86 -0.02 11.77
CA GLU A 103 10.18 1.40 11.93
C GLU A 103 11.28 1.87 10.95
N ASP A 104 12.16 0.95 10.53
CA ASP A 104 13.24 1.18 9.55
C ASP A 104 12.72 1.51 8.13
N MET A 105 11.41 1.53 7.91
CA MET A 105 10.80 1.96 6.65
C MET A 105 10.75 3.49 6.48
N LEU A 106 10.88 4.24 7.58
CA LEU A 106 11.05 5.70 7.52
C LEU A 106 12.41 6.02 6.88
N GLY A 107 12.48 7.05 6.04
CA GLY A 107 13.70 7.35 5.28
C GLY A 107 13.82 6.62 3.95
N ARG A 108 12.92 5.69 3.64
CA ARG A 108 13.07 4.76 2.53
C ARG A 108 12.07 4.98 1.41
N VAL A 109 12.46 4.49 0.23
CA VAL A 109 11.66 4.57 -1.00
C VAL A 109 11.36 3.16 -1.50
N PHE A 110 10.07 2.87 -1.63
CA PHE A 110 9.53 1.60 -2.08
C PHE A 110 8.78 1.76 -3.41
N ASN A 111 8.69 0.68 -4.16
CA ASN A 111 7.80 0.60 -5.33
C ASN A 111 6.34 0.29 -4.91
N GLY A 112 5.44 0.24 -5.88
CA GLY A 112 4.03 -0.13 -5.67
C GLY A 112 3.79 -1.56 -5.13
N SER A 113 4.81 -2.43 -5.19
CA SER A 113 4.80 -3.79 -4.62
C SER A 113 5.51 -3.90 -3.26
N GLY A 114 5.97 -2.79 -2.67
CA GLY A 114 6.67 -2.77 -1.38
C GLY A 114 8.14 -3.23 -1.43
N LYS A 115 8.72 -3.37 -2.63
CA LYS A 115 10.15 -3.62 -2.82
C LYS A 115 10.92 -2.31 -2.77
N PRO A 116 12.09 -2.26 -2.12
CA PRO A 116 12.88 -1.04 -2.04
C PRO A 116 13.46 -0.65 -3.41
N ILE A 117 13.40 0.63 -3.75
CA ILE A 117 13.99 1.22 -4.97
C ILE A 117 15.15 2.17 -4.66
N ASP A 118 15.47 2.34 -3.38
CA ASP A 118 16.57 3.15 -2.85
C ASP A 118 17.96 2.45 -2.95
N GLN A 119 18.04 1.29 -3.61
CA GLN A 119 19.22 0.41 -3.64
C GLN A 119 19.67 -0.08 -2.24
N GLY A 120 18.84 0.09 -1.22
CA GLY A 120 19.06 -0.43 0.11
C GLY A 120 18.71 -1.92 0.23
N PRO A 121 19.06 -2.55 1.36
CA PRO A 121 18.68 -3.93 1.64
C PRO A 121 17.16 -4.09 1.78
N THR A 122 16.66 -5.32 1.67
CA THR A 122 15.26 -5.61 1.99
C THR A 122 14.92 -5.22 3.42
N VAL A 123 13.68 -4.80 3.67
CA VAL A 123 13.21 -4.44 5.01
C VAL A 123 13.33 -5.63 5.94
N LEU A 124 13.95 -5.43 7.10
CA LEU A 124 13.94 -6.40 8.19
C LEU A 124 12.64 -6.23 8.97
N ALA A 125 11.73 -7.17 8.78
CA ALA A 125 10.38 -7.10 9.33
C ALA A 125 10.40 -7.27 10.86
N GLU A 126 9.74 -6.36 11.56
CA GLU A 126 9.40 -6.49 12.99
C GLU A 126 8.05 -7.18 13.16
N ASP A 127 7.16 -7.05 12.18
CA ASP A 127 5.91 -7.80 12.09
C ASP A 127 5.49 -8.02 10.62
N PHE A 128 4.60 -8.98 10.39
CA PHE A 128 3.98 -9.24 9.09
C PHE A 128 2.48 -8.97 9.18
N LEU A 129 2.06 -7.82 8.66
CA LEU A 129 0.66 -7.38 8.71
C LEU A 129 -0.05 -7.64 7.39
N ASP A 130 -1.34 -8.02 7.46
CA ASP A 130 -2.21 -8.12 6.29
C ASP A 130 -2.48 -6.72 5.70
N ILE A 131 -2.33 -6.61 4.38
CA ILE A 131 -2.57 -5.36 3.66
C ILE A 131 -4.03 -4.91 3.67
N GLN A 132 -4.98 -5.82 3.88
CA GLN A 132 -6.39 -5.42 4.04
C GLN A 132 -6.63 -4.73 5.39
N GLY A 133 -5.73 -4.99 6.33
CA GLY A 133 -5.78 -4.62 7.74
C GLY A 133 -7.09 -4.98 8.43
N GLN A 134 -7.28 -4.43 9.62
CA GLN A 134 -8.40 -4.78 10.48
C GLN A 134 -9.36 -3.59 10.64
N PRO A 135 -10.68 -3.82 10.60
CA PRO A 135 -11.65 -2.78 10.89
C PRO A 135 -11.58 -2.40 12.37
N ILE A 136 -11.58 -1.10 12.65
CA ILE A 136 -11.54 -0.58 14.01
C ILE A 136 -12.96 -0.56 14.59
N ASN A 137 -13.09 -0.98 15.85
CA ASN A 137 -14.36 -0.93 16.57
C ASN A 137 -14.81 0.54 16.78
N PRO A 138 -16.03 0.93 16.36
CA PRO A 138 -16.53 2.30 16.54
C PRO A 138 -16.53 2.78 18.00
N TRP A 139 -16.75 1.87 18.97
CA TRP A 139 -16.78 2.23 20.38
C TRP A 139 -15.41 2.61 20.95
N SER A 140 -14.33 2.01 20.43
CA SER A 140 -12.96 2.30 20.85
C SER A 140 -12.37 3.51 20.13
N ARG A 141 -13.14 4.22 19.30
CA ARG A 141 -12.65 5.35 18.53
C ARG A 141 -12.75 6.63 19.34
N THR A 142 -11.60 7.28 19.56
CA THR A 142 -11.53 8.61 20.18
C THR A 142 -11.88 9.69 19.15
N TYR A 143 -12.59 10.73 19.59
CA TYR A 143 -12.90 11.87 18.72
C TYR A 143 -11.63 12.69 18.43
N PRO A 144 -11.44 13.14 17.19
CA PRO A 144 -10.28 13.95 16.82
C PRO A 144 -10.47 15.39 17.31
N GLU A 145 -9.60 15.85 18.20
CA GLU A 145 -9.68 17.20 18.82
C GLU A 145 -8.52 18.12 18.45
N GLU A 146 -7.37 17.55 18.09
CA GLU A 146 -6.14 18.32 17.83
C GLU A 146 -6.04 18.73 16.37
N MET A 147 -5.68 19.99 16.13
CA MET A 147 -5.49 20.54 14.79
C MET A 147 -4.08 20.24 14.26
N ILE A 148 -4.00 19.87 12.98
CA ILE A 148 -2.75 19.81 12.22
C ILE A 148 -2.55 21.15 11.50
N GLN A 149 -1.38 21.74 11.68
CA GLN A 149 -0.98 22.93 10.94
C GLN A 149 -0.38 22.51 9.60
N THR A 150 -0.95 22.99 8.49
CA THR A 150 -0.47 22.66 7.14
C THR A 150 0.44 23.74 6.55
N GLY A 151 0.45 24.95 7.12
CA GLY A 151 1.23 26.09 6.64
C GLY A 151 0.57 26.86 5.49
N ILE A 152 -0.60 26.41 5.04
CA ILE A 152 -1.39 27.08 4.00
C ILE A 152 -2.54 27.83 4.67
N SER A 153 -2.51 29.17 4.66
CA SER A 153 -3.50 30.01 5.35
C SER A 153 -4.96 29.69 4.96
N SER A 154 -5.21 29.41 3.68
CA SER A 154 -6.55 29.06 3.21
C SER A 154 -7.07 27.74 3.79
N ILE A 155 -6.18 26.79 4.10
CA ILE A 155 -6.54 25.52 4.73
C ILE A 155 -6.62 25.74 6.24
N ASP A 156 -5.57 26.27 6.86
CA ASP A 156 -5.47 26.38 8.32
C ASP A 156 -6.56 27.30 8.91
N VAL A 157 -6.93 28.40 8.25
CA VAL A 157 -7.91 29.37 8.78
C VAL A 157 -9.35 29.00 8.43
N MET A 158 -9.60 28.57 7.19
CA MET A 158 -10.98 28.38 6.71
C MET A 158 -11.45 26.93 6.84
N ASN A 159 -10.55 25.96 6.66
CA ASN A 159 -10.85 24.53 6.60
C ASN A 159 -9.84 23.74 7.44
N SER A 160 -9.74 24.10 8.73
CA SER A 160 -8.78 23.51 9.65
C SER A 160 -8.90 22.00 9.70
N ILE A 161 -7.77 21.29 9.60
CA ILE A 161 -7.73 19.83 9.56
C ILE A 161 -7.48 19.29 10.97
N ALA A 162 -8.35 18.40 11.45
CA ALA A 162 -8.15 17.70 12.72
C ALA A 162 -7.33 16.41 12.52
N ARG A 163 -6.55 16.02 13.53
CA ARG A 163 -5.76 14.78 13.55
C ARG A 163 -6.65 13.56 13.42
N GLY A 164 -6.42 12.71 12.42
CA GLY A 164 -7.25 11.53 12.16
C GLY A 164 -8.51 11.83 11.32
N GLN A 165 -8.65 13.06 10.81
CA GLN A 165 -9.65 13.41 9.82
C GLN A 165 -9.20 12.94 8.42
N LYS A 166 -10.17 12.53 7.58
CA LYS A 166 -9.94 12.21 6.16
C LYS A 166 -10.46 13.37 5.32
N ILE A 167 -9.59 14.11 4.63
CA ILE A 167 -9.96 15.24 3.76
C ILE A 167 -9.29 15.06 2.39
N PRO A 168 -10.07 15.03 1.28
CA PRO A 168 -9.51 14.99 -0.06
C PRO A 168 -9.15 16.39 -0.59
N ILE A 169 -8.13 16.47 -1.43
CA ILE A 169 -7.82 17.65 -2.24
C ILE A 169 -8.34 17.40 -3.66
N PHE A 170 -9.36 18.14 -4.09
CA PHE A 170 -9.87 18.06 -5.45
C PHE A 170 -9.09 19.00 -6.35
N SER A 171 -8.58 18.46 -7.46
CA SER A 171 -7.82 19.19 -8.46
C SER A 171 -8.22 18.75 -9.86
N ALA A 172 -7.75 19.48 -10.87
CA ALA A 172 -7.89 19.15 -12.28
C ALA A 172 -6.51 18.92 -12.92
N ALA A 173 -6.49 18.24 -14.06
CA ALA A 173 -5.29 18.03 -14.85
C ALA A 173 -4.64 19.39 -15.21
N GLY A 174 -3.33 19.50 -14.98
CA GLY A 174 -2.57 20.72 -15.24
C GLY A 174 -2.52 21.73 -14.09
N LEU A 175 -3.29 21.54 -13.01
CA LEU A 175 -3.16 22.36 -11.80
C LEU A 175 -2.00 21.86 -10.91
N PRO A 176 -1.34 22.74 -10.12
CA PRO A 176 -0.18 22.41 -9.30
C PRO A 176 -0.53 21.68 -7.99
N HIS A 177 -1.34 20.63 -8.06
CA HIS A 177 -1.72 19.83 -6.88
C HIS A 177 -0.55 19.08 -6.25
N ASN A 178 0.44 18.69 -7.06
CA ASN A 178 1.65 18.03 -6.57
C ASN A 178 2.51 18.99 -5.73
N GLU A 179 2.60 20.26 -6.14
CA GLU A 179 3.34 21.29 -5.39
C GLU A 179 2.68 21.59 -4.06
N ILE A 180 1.33 21.65 -4.04
CA ILE A 180 0.56 21.83 -2.80
C ILE A 180 0.74 20.61 -1.88
N ALA A 181 0.69 19.39 -2.41
CA ALA A 181 0.90 18.18 -1.62
C ALA A 181 2.31 18.13 -1.01
N ALA A 182 3.34 18.47 -1.80
CA ALA A 182 4.71 18.58 -1.33
C ALA A 182 4.84 19.69 -0.26
N GLN A 183 4.21 20.84 -0.46
CA GLN A 183 4.19 21.92 0.53
C GLN A 183 3.57 21.49 1.85
N ILE A 184 2.42 20.79 1.81
CA ILE A 184 1.78 20.24 3.00
C ILE A 184 2.73 19.27 3.70
N CYS A 185 3.42 18.38 2.98
CA CYS A 185 4.40 17.47 3.60
C CYS A 185 5.51 18.22 4.34
N ARG A 186 6.05 19.30 3.75
CA ARG A 186 7.16 20.08 4.35
C ARG A 186 6.75 20.87 5.58
N GLN A 187 5.53 21.38 5.58
CA GLN A 187 5.05 22.33 6.58
C GLN A 187 4.14 21.67 7.62
N ALA A 188 3.68 20.44 7.37
CA ALA A 188 2.84 19.70 8.28
C ALA A 188 3.51 19.52 9.63
N GLY A 189 2.79 19.92 10.67
CA GLY A 189 3.22 19.74 12.06
C GLY A 189 2.05 19.88 13.01
N LEU A 190 2.29 19.50 14.27
CA LEU A 190 1.33 19.73 15.33
C LEU A 190 1.34 21.21 15.73
N VAL A 191 0.18 21.76 16.06
CA VAL A 191 0.08 23.14 16.56
C VAL A 191 0.66 23.18 17.98
N ASN A 192 1.80 23.86 18.15
CA ASN A 192 2.41 24.06 19.47
C ASN A 192 1.59 25.08 20.27
N LEU A 193 0.77 24.61 21.20
CA LEU A 193 0.00 25.47 22.10
C LEU A 193 0.81 25.76 23.38
N PRO A 194 1.14 27.03 23.71
CA PRO A 194 2.02 27.37 24.84
C PRO A 194 1.45 27.05 26.24
N SER A 195 0.19 26.59 26.35
CA SER A 195 -0.47 26.31 27.64
C SER A 195 -0.80 24.84 27.89
N LYS A 196 -0.62 23.94 26.91
CA LYS A 196 -0.87 22.51 27.08
C LYS A 196 0.48 21.82 27.19
N GLY A 197 1.00 21.72 28.40
CA GLY A 197 2.13 20.82 28.67
C GLY A 197 1.67 19.40 28.45
N VAL A 198 2.13 18.77 27.37
CA VAL A 198 1.83 17.37 27.08
C VAL A 198 3.14 16.71 26.67
N LEU A 199 3.34 15.50 27.16
CA LEU A 199 4.55 14.68 27.07
C LEU A 199 5.02 14.34 25.63
N ASP A 200 4.40 14.92 24.60
CA ASP A 200 4.50 14.56 23.18
C ASP A 200 5.20 15.64 22.32
N ASP A 201 5.97 16.55 22.92
CA ASP A 201 6.62 17.70 22.26
C ASP A 201 7.86 17.34 21.40
N HIS A 202 8.09 16.05 21.12
CA HIS A 202 9.15 15.66 20.19
C HIS A 202 8.69 15.80 18.74
N LYS A 203 9.26 16.78 18.02
CA LYS A 203 9.17 16.89 16.55
C LYS A 203 9.49 15.57 15.83
N ASP A 204 10.25 14.70 16.47
CA ASP A 204 10.67 13.38 15.95
C ASP A 204 9.53 12.33 15.96
N ASN A 205 8.39 12.62 16.58
CA ASN A 205 7.25 11.69 16.63
C ASN A 205 6.25 11.88 15.47
N PHE A 206 6.56 12.74 14.50
CA PHE A 206 5.73 12.95 13.31
C PHE A 206 6.31 12.19 12.12
N ALA A 207 5.51 11.29 11.53
CA ALA A 207 5.88 10.50 10.37
C ALA A 207 4.95 10.80 9.19
N ILE A 208 5.51 10.80 8.00
CA ILE A 208 4.75 11.03 6.76
C ILE A 208 4.82 9.76 5.91
N VAL A 209 3.67 9.25 5.51
CA VAL A 209 3.59 8.15 4.54
C VAL A 209 2.99 8.71 3.26
N PHE A 210 3.77 8.70 2.20
CA PHE A 210 3.36 9.26 0.92
C PHE A 210 3.28 8.15 -0.12
N ALA A 211 2.12 8.01 -0.75
CA ALA A 211 1.88 7.02 -1.78
C ALA A 211 1.51 7.70 -3.10
N ALA A 212 2.36 7.50 -4.10
CA ALA A 212 2.17 7.94 -5.47
C ALA A 212 1.73 6.75 -6.35
N MET A 213 0.66 6.91 -7.13
CA MET A 213 0.03 5.88 -7.94
C MET A 213 -0.15 6.41 -9.35
N GLY A 214 0.43 5.70 -10.34
CA GLY A 214 0.32 6.08 -11.74
C GLY A 214 0.98 7.42 -12.09
N VAL A 215 1.96 7.87 -11.31
CA VAL A 215 2.61 9.17 -11.54
C VAL A 215 3.65 9.10 -12.64
N ASN A 216 3.83 10.22 -13.35
CA ASN A 216 4.89 10.35 -14.34
C ASN A 216 6.27 10.32 -13.68
N MET A 217 7.29 9.89 -14.42
CA MET A 217 8.68 9.88 -13.95
C MET A 217 9.16 11.27 -13.50
N GLU A 218 8.74 12.34 -14.17
CA GLU A 218 9.05 13.72 -13.80
C GLU A 218 8.46 14.09 -12.44
N THR A 219 7.20 13.72 -12.21
CA THR A 219 6.50 13.96 -10.93
C THR A 219 7.12 13.16 -9.80
N ALA A 220 7.49 11.89 -10.04
CA ALA A 220 8.17 11.07 -9.04
C ALA A 220 9.55 11.65 -8.66
N ARG A 221 10.30 12.15 -9.65
CA ARG A 221 11.57 12.86 -9.41
C ARG A 221 11.38 14.15 -8.64
N PHE A 222 10.34 14.93 -8.98
CA PHE A 222 9.99 16.15 -8.25
C PHE A 222 9.77 15.87 -6.76
N PHE A 223 8.97 14.87 -6.41
CA PHE A 223 8.74 14.52 -5.01
C PHE A 223 10.01 14.06 -4.32
N LYS A 224 10.80 13.19 -4.96
CA LYS A 224 12.05 12.70 -4.39
C LYS A 224 13.04 13.84 -4.11
N GLN A 225 13.24 14.72 -5.09
CA GLN A 225 14.12 15.88 -4.95
C GLN A 225 13.63 16.83 -3.86
N ASP A 226 12.33 17.12 -3.81
CA ASP A 226 11.76 17.99 -2.78
C ASP A 226 11.96 17.42 -1.37
N PHE A 227 11.78 16.12 -1.17
CA PHE A 227 12.01 15.50 0.14
C PHE A 227 13.49 15.41 0.54
N GLU A 228 14.39 15.23 -0.44
CA GLU A 228 15.84 15.24 -0.23
C GLU A 228 16.35 16.65 0.13
N GLU A 229 15.92 17.69 -0.59
CA GLU A 229 16.36 19.08 -0.37
C GLU A 229 15.89 19.66 0.96
N ASN A 230 14.69 19.30 1.39
CA ASN A 230 14.09 19.83 2.62
C ASN A 230 14.48 19.03 3.88
N GLY A 231 15.34 18.01 3.75
CA GLY A 231 15.81 17.19 4.88
C GLY A 231 14.70 16.42 5.60
N SER A 232 13.51 16.33 5.01
CA SER A 232 12.35 15.65 5.62
C SER A 232 12.35 14.15 5.35
N MET A 233 13.28 13.66 4.51
CA MET A 233 13.34 12.26 4.09
C MET A 233 13.40 11.30 5.27
N GLU A 234 14.16 11.61 6.34
CA GLU A 234 14.34 10.73 7.51
C GLU A 234 13.02 10.28 8.16
N ASN A 235 11.99 11.11 8.11
CA ASN A 235 10.67 10.85 8.69
C ASN A 235 9.59 10.51 7.64
N VAL A 236 9.98 10.37 6.37
CA VAL A 236 9.06 10.09 5.25
C VAL A 236 9.27 8.67 4.73
N CYS A 237 8.19 7.92 4.59
CA CYS A 237 8.16 6.66 3.85
C CYS A 237 7.47 6.88 2.50
N LEU A 238 8.21 6.69 1.40
CA LEU A 238 7.73 6.90 0.04
C LEU A 238 7.34 5.59 -0.62
N PHE A 239 6.10 5.46 -1.08
CA PHE A 239 5.66 4.42 -2.00
C PHE A 239 5.43 5.05 -3.37
N LEU A 240 6.22 4.68 -4.36
CA LEU A 240 6.15 5.21 -5.72
C LEU A 240 5.73 4.11 -6.69
N ASN A 241 4.56 4.27 -7.30
CA ASN A 241 4.14 3.52 -8.48
C ASN A 241 4.10 4.48 -9.67
N LEU A 242 4.93 4.18 -10.65
CA LEU A 242 5.09 4.96 -11.86
C LEU A 242 4.03 4.58 -12.91
N ALA A 243 3.80 5.46 -13.88
CA ALA A 243 2.86 5.21 -14.97
C ALA A 243 3.22 3.99 -15.84
N ASN A 244 4.49 3.60 -15.91
CA ASN A 244 4.98 2.41 -16.60
C ASN A 244 4.86 1.12 -15.78
N ASP A 245 4.63 1.22 -14.48
CA ASP A 245 4.45 0.04 -13.61
C ASP A 245 3.07 -0.59 -13.85
N PRO A 246 2.92 -1.90 -13.57
CA PRO A 246 1.65 -2.60 -13.79
C PRO A 246 0.49 -1.96 -13.04
N THR A 247 -0.69 -1.91 -13.68
CA THR A 247 -1.87 -1.26 -13.10
C THR A 247 -2.33 -1.92 -11.80
N ILE A 248 -2.08 -3.22 -11.63
CA ILE A 248 -2.48 -3.94 -10.40
C ILE A 248 -1.67 -3.48 -9.19
N GLU A 249 -0.42 -3.06 -9.38
CA GLU A 249 0.37 -2.47 -8.30
C GLU A 249 -0.29 -1.21 -7.73
N ARG A 250 -1.01 -0.44 -8.56
CA ARG A 250 -1.75 0.75 -8.10
C ARG A 250 -2.85 0.39 -7.10
N ILE A 251 -3.44 -0.80 -7.20
CA ILE A 251 -4.51 -1.25 -6.29
C ILE A 251 -3.95 -1.59 -4.91
N ILE A 252 -2.75 -2.17 -4.87
CA ILE A 252 -2.10 -2.59 -3.61
C ILE A 252 -1.31 -1.45 -2.95
N THR A 253 -0.77 -0.51 -3.73
CA THR A 253 0.04 0.63 -3.23
C THR A 253 -0.61 1.38 -2.05
N PRO A 254 -1.88 1.83 -2.12
CA PRO A 254 -2.49 2.56 -1.00
C PRO A 254 -2.72 1.63 0.21
N ARG A 255 -2.94 0.33 -0.01
CA ARG A 255 -3.09 -0.65 1.07
C ARG A 255 -1.76 -0.86 1.82
N LEU A 256 -0.66 -0.95 1.08
CA LEU A 256 0.69 -1.01 1.66
C LEU A 256 0.99 0.24 2.50
N ALA A 257 0.69 1.42 1.95
CA ALA A 257 0.88 2.69 2.63
C ALA A 257 0.03 2.78 3.92
N LEU A 258 -1.25 2.43 3.85
CA LEU A 258 -2.14 2.42 5.02
C LEU A 258 -1.69 1.42 6.09
N THR A 259 -1.24 0.23 5.69
CA THR A 259 -0.76 -0.79 6.63
C THR A 259 0.51 -0.33 7.35
N THR A 260 1.43 0.29 6.62
CA THR A 260 2.65 0.89 7.19
C THR A 260 2.29 2.04 8.14
N ALA A 261 1.33 2.88 7.75
CA ALA A 261 0.87 3.96 8.61
C ALA A 261 0.14 3.47 9.87
N GLU A 262 -0.65 2.40 9.78
CA GLU A 262 -1.31 1.77 10.93
C GLU A 262 -0.30 1.18 11.91
N TYR A 263 0.75 0.55 11.39
CA TYR A 263 1.87 0.07 12.21
C TYR A 263 2.52 1.23 12.97
N LEU A 264 2.92 2.30 12.26
CA LEU A 264 3.56 3.46 12.86
C LEU A 264 2.64 4.18 13.87
N ALA A 265 1.34 4.27 13.59
CA ALA A 265 0.40 4.97 14.46
C ALA A 265 0.02 4.17 15.71
N TYR A 266 -0.28 2.88 15.57
CA TYR A 266 -0.81 2.06 16.67
C TYR A 266 0.24 1.28 17.45
N GLN A 267 1.35 0.90 16.82
CA GLN A 267 2.40 0.11 17.49
C GLN A 267 3.58 0.99 17.93
N CYS A 268 3.97 1.96 17.10
CA CYS A 268 5.07 2.89 17.41
C CYS A 268 4.60 4.21 18.03
N GLU A 269 3.29 4.40 18.22
CA GLU A 269 2.67 5.62 18.81
C GLU A 269 3.07 6.93 18.11
N LYS A 270 3.36 6.88 16.80
CA LYS A 270 3.71 8.06 15.99
C LYS A 270 2.48 8.79 15.46
N HIS A 271 2.61 10.10 15.29
CA HIS A 271 1.62 10.88 14.56
C HIS A 271 1.87 10.75 13.06
N VAL A 272 0.94 10.11 12.36
CA VAL A 272 1.11 9.82 10.93
C VAL A 272 0.22 10.70 10.06
N LEU A 273 0.84 11.38 9.08
CA LEU A 273 0.14 12.00 7.96
C LEU A 273 0.28 11.13 6.72
N ILE A 274 -0.84 10.72 6.14
CA ILE A 274 -0.85 9.91 4.92
C ILE A 274 -1.32 10.77 3.75
N ILE A 275 -0.56 10.78 2.66
CA ILE A 275 -0.92 11.45 1.42
C ILE A 275 -0.97 10.41 0.30
N LEU A 276 -2.12 10.33 -0.36
CA LEU A 276 -2.38 9.43 -1.47
C LEU A 276 -2.62 10.26 -2.74
N THR A 277 -1.79 10.06 -3.75
CA THR A 277 -1.90 10.71 -5.07
C THR A 277 -1.58 9.68 -6.15
N ASP A 278 -2.17 9.61 -7.33
CA ASP A 278 -3.46 10.17 -7.71
C ASP A 278 -4.56 9.11 -7.51
N MET A 279 -5.60 9.45 -6.77
CA MET A 279 -6.75 8.56 -6.54
C MET A 279 -7.57 8.32 -7.81
N SER A 280 -7.47 9.20 -8.81
CA SER A 280 -8.08 9.00 -10.13
C SER A 280 -7.43 7.80 -10.85
N SER A 281 -6.10 7.74 -10.83
CA SER A 281 -5.32 6.62 -11.37
C SER A 281 -5.58 5.30 -10.63
N TYR A 282 -5.86 5.37 -9.32
CA TYR A 282 -6.33 4.21 -8.56
C TYR A 282 -7.71 3.74 -9.03
N ALA A 283 -8.66 4.66 -9.20
CA ALA A 283 -10.01 4.34 -9.65
C ALA A 283 -10.04 3.74 -11.06
N GLU A 284 -9.19 4.24 -11.97
CA GLU A 284 -9.01 3.69 -13.32
C GLU A 284 -8.38 2.29 -13.32
N ALA A 285 -7.50 2.00 -12.34
CA ALA A 285 -6.85 0.70 -12.22
C ALA A 285 -7.78 -0.41 -11.72
N LEU A 286 -8.91 -0.06 -11.10
CA LEU A 286 -9.89 -1.04 -10.62
C LEU A 286 -10.45 -1.85 -11.82
N PRO A 287 -10.40 -3.19 -11.79
CA PRO A 287 -10.74 -4.00 -12.94
C PRO A 287 -12.22 -3.89 -13.33
N SER A 288 -12.48 -3.80 -14.64
CA SER A 288 -13.83 -3.80 -15.24
C SER A 288 -14.63 -5.10 -15.02
N SER A 289 -13.93 -6.19 -14.66
CA SER A 289 -14.49 -7.52 -14.41
C SER A 289 -14.73 -7.83 -12.93
N SER A 290 -14.43 -6.89 -12.05
CA SER A 290 -14.90 -7.00 -10.68
C SER A 290 -16.45 -6.96 -10.68
N PRO A 291 -17.15 -7.55 -9.71
CA PRO A 291 -18.59 -7.33 -9.54
C PRO A 291 -18.95 -5.83 -9.41
N LEU A 292 -17.93 -4.98 -9.28
CA LEU A 292 -17.97 -3.53 -9.21
C LEU A 292 -18.32 -2.84 -10.55
N THR A 293 -18.14 -3.46 -11.72
CA THR A 293 -18.41 -2.83 -13.04
C THR A 293 -19.44 -3.57 -13.89
N CYS A 294 -19.81 -4.80 -13.50
CA CYS A 294 -20.65 -5.69 -14.31
C CYS A 294 -22.12 -5.21 -14.46
N CYS A 295 -22.56 -4.18 -13.74
CA CYS A 295 -23.98 -3.75 -13.72
C CYS A 295 -24.26 -2.30 -14.19
N SER A 296 -23.28 -1.52 -14.65
CA SER A 296 -23.51 -0.11 -15.03
C SER A 296 -23.21 0.14 -16.50
N LYS A 297 -24.26 0.42 -17.29
CA LYS A 297 -24.14 0.98 -18.65
C LYS A 297 -24.03 2.52 -18.66
N ASN A 298 -24.21 3.20 -17.53
CA ASN A 298 -24.40 4.67 -17.50
C ASN A 298 -23.45 5.46 -16.57
N ASP A 299 -22.69 4.81 -15.70
CA ASP A 299 -21.64 5.44 -14.88
C ASP A 299 -20.33 4.66 -15.00
N PRO A 300 -19.18 5.30 -15.31
CA PRO A 300 -17.90 4.62 -15.52
C PRO A 300 -17.21 4.18 -14.22
N LEU A 301 -17.75 4.54 -13.05
CA LEU A 301 -17.12 4.27 -11.76
C LEU A 301 -17.86 3.17 -10.98
N PRO A 302 -17.13 2.23 -10.37
CA PRO A 302 -17.73 1.14 -9.61
C PRO A 302 -18.53 1.60 -8.37
N ARG A 303 -19.78 1.14 -8.21
CA ARG A 303 -20.68 1.55 -7.10
C ARG A 303 -20.16 1.26 -5.69
N PHE A 304 -19.24 0.32 -5.55
CA PHE A 304 -18.63 -0.06 -4.27
C PHE A 304 -17.29 0.65 -3.99
N LEU A 305 -16.92 1.68 -4.77
CA LEU A 305 -15.81 2.60 -4.42
C LEU A 305 -15.96 3.15 -2.99
N PHE A 306 -17.20 3.37 -2.53
CA PHE A 306 -17.51 3.84 -1.18
C PHE A 306 -17.25 2.81 -0.06
N SER A 307 -17.02 1.54 -0.39
CA SER A 307 -16.76 0.47 0.58
C SER A 307 -15.30 0.04 0.62
N LEU A 308 -14.46 0.60 -0.25
CA LEU A 308 -13.01 0.46 -0.13
C LEU A 308 -12.56 1.25 1.11
N ARG A 309 -11.64 0.65 1.87
CA ARG A 309 -11.20 1.03 3.23
C ARG A 309 -10.90 2.53 3.42
#